data_AF-E4MNP5-F1
#
_entry.id   AF-E4MNP5-F1
#
_cell.length_a   1.000
_cell.length_b   1.000
_cell.length_c   1.000
_cell.angle_alpha   90.00
_cell.angle_beta   90.00
_cell.angle_gamma   90.00
#
_symmetry.space_group_name_H-M   'P 1'
#
loop_
_entity.id
_entity.type
_entity.pdbx_description
1 polymer ?
#
loop_
_entity_poly.entity_id
_entity_poly.type
_entity_poly.pdbx_seq_one_letter_code
_entity_poly.pdbx_strand_id
1 'polypeptide(L)'
;MKKFLFYLAIIGLALASCSKDKDCNCDNNGNGNNGNGTATPTVKTNQIILGYAKDFKRFNIPRYIPVNYYDWYFEKEYRLAGCPIPLIESNLEKGNKLLDDFYKKFMIVNSDLATITHDELGQFIPEEDRESYIRHPYKFYSCTGKTGETFNGDRRFGLMEKKRTVVFYSTNYLPRFDYEAAYDYVYGGQFRYIANYFYVFPTDEAYREYVNLLRSMYYDDFEPYYLLNTDEVFPLILVGRKEDKLPPFIPKTINVVDNNKKDFAKPFSFFNSSKTIEQLNTQYSNYKLFLGKFRYEFYYKQLYFGAGMSVKEPFYIRTEDNGTSNDFHFVGLGGKERYYEIGFYLIENAIKLIPEHNAIAFYYQDKNLSSFIVCSDATAYNECVRILKDIISNKEAQDYVFVKD
;
A
#
# COMPACT_ATOMS: atom_id res chain seq x y z
N MET A 1 -46.68 27.03 43.23
CA MET A 1 -46.15 27.13 41.85
C MET A 1 -44.70 27.59 41.89
N LYS A 2 -43.80 26.65 42.15
CA LYS A 2 -42.35 26.76 42.07
C LYS A 2 -41.96 26.14 40.73
N LYS A 3 -41.72 26.94 39.68
CA LYS A 3 -41.06 26.50 38.43
C LYS A 3 -40.68 27.62 37.43
N PHE A 4 -40.81 28.91 37.77
CA PHE A 4 -40.55 30.00 36.82
C PHE A 4 -39.40 30.97 37.19
N LEU A 5 -38.64 30.71 38.26
CA LEU A 5 -37.54 31.59 38.70
C LEU A 5 -36.13 31.02 38.46
N PHE A 6 -35.98 29.85 37.84
CA PHE A 6 -34.66 29.23 37.61
C PHE A 6 -34.08 29.44 36.20
N TYR A 7 -34.84 30.04 35.27
CA TYR A 7 -34.39 30.27 33.89
C TYR A 7 -33.94 31.71 33.57
N LEU A 8 -34.02 32.65 34.52
CA LEU A 8 -33.53 34.02 34.35
C LEU A 8 -32.16 34.30 35.01
N ALA A 9 -31.62 33.34 35.77
CA ALA A 9 -30.30 33.47 36.41
C ALA A 9 -29.15 32.81 35.62
N ILE A 10 -29.43 32.04 34.56
CA ILE A 10 -28.39 31.33 33.78
C ILE A 10 -28.04 32.04 32.47
N ILE A 11 -28.86 32.98 32.01
CA ILE A 11 -28.55 33.83 30.84
C ILE A 11 -27.73 35.08 31.25
N GLY A 12 -27.64 35.38 32.56
CA GLY A 12 -26.82 36.47 33.11
C GLY A 12 -25.36 36.12 33.41
N LEU A 13 -24.94 34.86 33.25
CA LEU A 13 -23.56 34.42 33.55
C LEU A 13 -22.71 34.08 32.31
N ALA A 14 -23.17 34.48 31.11
CA ALA A 14 -22.46 34.28 29.85
C ALA A 14 -22.01 35.58 29.15
N LEU A 15 -22.16 36.76 29.79
CA LEU A 15 -21.81 38.06 29.19
C LEU A 15 -20.83 38.90 30.03
N ALA A 16 -20.20 38.34 31.05
CA ALA A 16 -19.22 39.06 31.86
C ALA A 16 -17.95 38.24 32.16
N SER A 17 -17.27 37.78 31.11
CA SER A 17 -15.81 37.53 31.20
C SER A 17 -15.11 37.70 29.84
N CYS A 18 -15.43 38.76 29.12
CA CYS A 18 -14.47 39.38 28.21
C CYS A 18 -13.95 40.65 28.91
N SER A 19 -12.88 40.50 29.67
CA SER A 19 -12.10 41.63 30.18
C SER A 19 -10.63 41.29 30.07
N LYS A 20 -10.00 41.91 29.06
CA LYS A 20 -8.57 42.26 28.94
C LYS A 20 -7.58 41.09 28.80
N ASP A 21 -7.28 40.71 27.56
CA ASP A 21 -6.15 41.26 26.78
C ASP A 21 -5.77 40.33 25.61
N LYS A 22 -5.70 40.93 24.40
CA LYS A 22 -5.00 40.51 23.17
C LYS A 22 -5.62 39.44 22.25
N ASP A 23 -6.07 39.94 21.09
CA ASP A 23 -6.15 39.35 19.75
C ASP A 23 -6.78 37.96 19.57
N CYS A 24 -8.11 37.93 19.55
CA CYS A 24 -8.86 36.90 18.83
C CYS A 24 -9.10 37.39 17.40
N ASN A 25 -8.28 36.95 16.45
CA ASN A 25 -8.61 37.08 15.03
C ASN A 25 -9.66 36.01 14.70
N CYS A 26 -10.93 36.39 14.79
CA CYS A 26 -12.06 35.58 14.35
C CYS A 26 -12.21 35.67 12.83
N ASP A 27 -11.48 34.84 12.08
CA ASP A 27 -11.86 34.56 10.69
C ASP A 27 -13.00 33.53 10.69
N ASN A 28 -14.21 34.06 10.87
CA ASN A 28 -15.42 33.45 10.38
C ASN A 28 -15.41 33.54 8.85
N ASN A 29 -15.15 32.42 8.18
CA ASN A 29 -15.65 32.24 6.82
C ASN A 29 -16.65 31.08 6.82
N GLY A 30 -17.92 31.46 6.78
CA GLY A 30 -19.04 30.54 6.77
C GLY A 30 -19.30 29.96 5.38
N ASN A 31 -19.62 28.66 5.37
CA ASN A 31 -20.66 28.05 4.54
C ASN A 31 -20.91 26.67 5.17
N GLY A 32 -22.08 26.30 5.67
CA GLY A 32 -23.40 26.43 5.08
C GLY A 32 -23.82 25.07 4.53
N ASN A 33 -24.55 24.30 5.37
CA ASN A 33 -25.27 23.04 5.13
C ASN A 33 -24.55 21.67 5.21
N ASN A 34 -25.08 20.84 6.12
CA ASN A 34 -25.02 19.38 6.23
C ASN A 34 -23.65 18.70 6.10
N GLY A 35 -22.89 18.70 7.18
CA GLY A 35 -21.74 17.80 7.35
C GLY A 35 -21.67 17.30 8.79
N ASN A 36 -21.71 15.98 8.96
CA ASN A 36 -21.44 15.28 10.22
C ASN A 36 -19.93 15.39 10.55
N GLY A 37 -19.43 16.61 10.67
CA GLY A 37 -18.05 16.92 10.98
C GLY A 37 -17.84 16.73 12.48
N THR A 38 -17.27 15.59 12.87
CA THR A 38 -16.72 15.41 14.21
C THR A 38 -15.72 16.53 14.45
N ALA A 39 -16.05 17.46 15.35
CA ALA A 39 -15.13 18.50 15.78
C ALA A 39 -13.86 17.82 16.29
N THR A 40 -12.74 18.04 15.60
CA THR A 40 -11.43 17.59 16.07
C THR A 40 -11.22 18.21 17.46
N PRO A 41 -10.93 17.42 18.51
CA PRO A 41 -10.78 17.96 19.85
C PRO A 41 -9.72 19.07 19.86
N THR A 42 -10.04 20.20 20.48
CA THR A 42 -9.16 21.38 20.54
C THR A 42 -7.95 21.06 21.42
N VAL A 43 -6.85 20.64 20.79
CA VAL A 43 -5.58 20.36 21.44
C VAL A 43 -4.98 21.68 21.94
N LYS A 44 -4.49 21.73 23.18
CA LYS A 44 -3.72 22.91 23.62
C LYS A 44 -2.51 23.08 22.70
N THR A 45 -2.08 24.31 22.47
CA THR A 45 -1.01 24.64 21.50
C THR A 45 0.32 23.92 21.76
N ASN A 46 0.55 23.43 22.98
CA ASN A 46 1.74 22.69 23.39
C ASN A 46 1.49 21.18 23.66
N GLN A 47 0.39 20.62 23.20
CA GLN A 47 0.06 19.20 23.40
C GLN A 47 0.05 18.44 22.07
N ILE A 48 0.56 17.21 22.07
CA ILE A 48 0.36 16.24 20.98
C ILE A 48 -0.49 15.11 21.54
N ILE A 49 -1.57 14.75 20.85
CA ILE A 49 -2.40 13.60 21.25
C ILE A 49 -1.76 12.34 20.68
N LEU A 50 -1.48 11.35 21.53
CA LEU A 50 -1.21 9.96 21.14
C LEU A 50 -2.49 9.14 21.34
N GLY A 51 -3.03 8.60 20.25
CA GLY A 51 -4.23 7.76 20.26
C GLY A 51 -3.98 6.36 19.71
N TYR A 52 -4.87 5.43 20.06
CA TYR A 52 -4.75 4.00 19.72
C TYR A 52 -6.00 3.49 18.99
N ALA A 53 -6.06 2.18 18.72
CA ALA A 53 -7.15 1.55 17.97
C ALA A 53 -8.56 1.93 18.45
N LYS A 54 -8.77 2.07 19.77
CA LYS A 54 -10.04 2.49 20.37
C LYS A 54 -10.48 3.90 19.92
N ASP A 55 -9.52 4.75 19.55
CA ASP A 55 -9.72 6.16 19.21
C ASP A 55 -9.88 6.37 17.69
N PHE A 56 -9.60 5.37 16.85
CA PHE A 56 -9.60 5.53 15.39
C PHE A 56 -10.90 6.12 14.83
N LYS A 57 -12.05 5.65 15.34
CA LYS A 57 -13.36 6.18 14.92
C LYS A 57 -13.54 7.65 15.30
N ARG A 58 -13.08 8.05 16.49
CA ARG A 58 -13.21 9.42 17.02
C ARG A 58 -12.40 10.42 16.18
N PHE A 59 -11.21 10.00 15.72
CA PHE A 59 -10.30 10.85 14.96
C PHE A 59 -10.33 10.59 13.44
N ASN A 60 -11.25 9.73 12.98
CA ASN A 60 -11.38 9.33 11.58
C ASN A 60 -10.04 8.82 11.00
N ILE A 61 -9.39 7.91 11.72
CA ILE A 61 -8.15 7.25 11.32
C ILE A 61 -8.51 6.00 10.51
N PRO A 62 -7.99 5.85 9.27
CA PRO A 62 -8.18 4.62 8.52
C PRO A 62 -7.43 3.49 9.23
N ARG A 63 -8.16 2.46 9.69
CA ARG A 63 -7.51 1.29 10.29
C ARG A 63 -6.65 0.54 9.27
N TYR A 64 -7.08 0.54 8.02
CA TYR A 64 -6.43 -0.17 6.93
C TYR A 64 -6.22 0.77 5.75
N ILE A 65 -5.03 0.72 5.17
CA ILE A 65 -4.71 1.35 3.89
C ILE A 65 -4.03 0.32 2.98
N PRO A 66 -4.19 0.42 1.65
CA PRO A 66 -3.54 -0.50 0.72
C PRO A 66 -2.02 -0.40 0.80
N VAL A 67 -1.33 -1.51 0.55
CA VAL A 67 0.13 -1.49 0.37
C VAL A 67 0.47 -1.05 -1.05
N ASN A 68 0.60 0.26 -1.26
CA ASN A 68 0.98 0.83 -2.55
C ASN A 68 2.45 0.57 -2.92
N TYR A 69 3.33 0.58 -1.91
CA TYR A 69 4.76 0.37 -2.05
C TYR A 69 5.18 -0.82 -1.19
N TYR A 70 5.22 -2.01 -1.77
CA TYR A 70 5.60 -3.22 -1.04
C TYR A 70 7.13 -3.29 -0.85
N ASP A 71 7.58 -3.60 0.36
CA ASP A 71 8.99 -3.47 0.78
C ASP A 71 9.64 -4.77 1.29
N TRP A 72 9.00 -5.92 1.02
CA TRP A 72 9.47 -7.19 1.55
C TRP A 72 10.72 -7.68 0.82
N TYR A 73 11.85 -7.53 1.50
CA TYR A 73 13.20 -7.91 1.10
C TYR A 73 13.66 -7.35 -0.26
N PHE A 74 14.68 -6.48 -0.15
CA PHE A 74 15.60 -6.07 -1.22
C PHE A 74 16.32 -7.29 -1.84
N GLU A 75 15.58 -8.10 -2.58
CA GLU A 75 16.11 -9.18 -3.41
C GLU A 75 17.18 -8.63 -4.36
N LYS A 76 18.25 -9.41 -4.53
CA LYS A 76 19.51 -8.98 -5.16
C LYS A 76 19.36 -8.38 -6.57
N GLU A 77 18.31 -8.73 -7.31
CA GLU A 77 18.21 -8.45 -8.75
C GLU A 77 17.51 -7.10 -9.08
N TYR A 78 16.66 -6.57 -8.19
CA TYR A 78 15.85 -5.35 -8.44
C TYR A 78 16.08 -4.21 -7.44
N ARG A 79 17.18 -4.26 -6.69
CA ARG A 79 17.43 -3.33 -5.57
C ARG A 79 17.42 -1.86 -6.02
N LEU A 80 16.69 -1.03 -5.28
CA LEU A 80 17.32 0.17 -4.73
C LEU A 80 18.37 -0.33 -3.74
N ALA A 81 19.61 -0.49 -4.18
CA ALA A 81 20.67 -0.97 -3.31
C ALA A 81 20.94 0.11 -2.27
N GLY A 82 20.61 -0.13 -1.01
CA GLY A 82 20.86 0.89 0.00
C GLY A 82 20.22 0.63 1.34
N CYS A 83 20.38 1.61 2.20
CA CYS A 83 19.85 1.63 3.54
C CYS A 83 18.90 2.82 3.65
N PRO A 84 17.61 2.64 4.03
CA PRO A 84 16.67 3.75 4.14
C PRO A 84 17.22 4.88 5.03
N ILE A 85 17.89 4.50 6.13
CA ILE A 85 18.64 5.40 7.01
C ILE A 85 20.07 4.85 7.13
N PRO A 86 21.06 5.38 6.38
CA PRO A 86 22.43 4.85 6.39
C PRO A 86 23.14 5.09 7.74
N LEU A 87 24.17 4.29 8.03
CA LEU A 87 25.01 4.46 9.22
C LEU A 87 26.00 5.61 8.99
N ILE A 88 25.52 6.84 9.10
CA ILE A 88 26.34 8.06 9.12
C ILE A 88 26.20 8.66 10.53
N GLU A 89 27.21 8.45 11.39
CA GLU A 89 27.13 8.78 12.82
C GLU A 89 26.74 10.25 13.06
N SER A 90 27.37 11.20 12.37
CA SER A 90 27.08 12.63 12.49
C SER A 90 25.63 13.00 12.10
N ASN A 91 25.05 12.33 11.10
CA ASN A 91 23.67 12.56 10.68
C ASN A 91 22.68 11.98 11.69
N LEU A 92 22.96 10.78 12.21
CA LEU A 92 22.13 10.15 13.25
C LEU A 92 22.17 10.95 14.55
N GLU A 93 23.33 11.44 14.97
CA GLU A 93 23.46 12.31 16.16
C GLU A 93 22.68 13.61 15.98
N LYS A 94 22.84 14.28 14.84
CA LYS A 94 22.11 15.51 14.52
C LYS A 94 20.60 15.28 14.48
N GLY A 95 20.16 14.23 13.78
CA GLY A 95 18.74 13.87 13.66
C GLY A 95 18.11 13.54 15.00
N ASN A 96 18.78 12.75 15.83
CA ASN A 96 18.31 12.40 17.17
C ASN A 96 18.26 13.61 18.11
N LYS A 97 19.24 14.51 18.02
CA LYS A 97 19.19 15.78 18.77
C LYS A 97 18.00 16.64 18.37
N LEU A 98 17.75 16.78 17.07
CA LEU A 98 16.58 17.53 16.57
C LEU A 98 15.26 16.88 17.02
N LEU A 99 15.19 15.55 17.05
CA LEU A 99 14.01 14.81 17.49
C LEU A 99 13.76 15.03 19.00
N ASP A 100 14.81 14.97 19.81
CA ASP A 100 14.73 15.27 21.24
C ASP A 100 14.31 16.73 21.50
N ASP A 101 14.88 17.68 20.78
CA ASP A 101 14.53 19.09 20.91
C ASP A 101 13.11 19.37 20.43
N PHE A 102 12.60 18.63 19.44
CA PHE A 102 11.19 18.65 19.05
C PHE A 102 10.29 18.20 20.20
N TYR A 103 10.55 17.02 20.78
CA TYR A 103 9.69 16.47 21.84
C TYR A 103 9.69 17.33 23.11
N LYS A 104 10.79 18.01 23.46
CA LYS A 104 10.83 18.94 24.60
C LYS A 104 9.84 20.11 24.50
N LYS A 105 9.36 20.45 23.28
CA LYS A 105 8.40 21.54 23.06
C LYS A 105 6.98 21.15 23.43
N PHE A 106 6.68 19.85 23.49
CA PHE A 106 5.31 19.35 23.58
C PHE A 106 5.12 18.37 24.73
N MET A 107 3.95 18.41 25.35
CA MET A 107 3.49 17.35 26.25
C MET A 107 2.66 16.36 25.45
N ILE A 108 3.05 15.08 25.43
CA ILE A 108 2.27 14.02 24.78
C ILE A 108 1.19 13.54 25.76
N VAL A 109 -0.08 13.56 25.32
CA VAL A 109 -1.26 13.22 26.11
C VAL A 109 -2.11 12.16 25.41
N ASN A 110 -2.97 11.46 26.15
CA ASN A 110 -3.92 10.53 25.55
C ASN A 110 -5.07 11.26 24.82
N SER A 111 -6.00 10.50 24.23
CA SER A 111 -7.18 11.02 23.53
C SER A 111 -8.15 11.82 24.42
N ASP A 112 -8.05 11.69 25.74
CA ASP A 112 -8.83 12.43 26.73
C ASP A 112 -8.05 13.64 27.29
N LEU A 113 -6.92 14.00 26.67
CA LEU A 113 -6.06 15.13 27.03
C LEU A 113 -5.39 15.00 28.41
N ALA A 114 -5.27 13.77 28.91
CA ALA A 114 -4.62 13.45 30.17
C ALA A 114 -3.21 12.89 29.97
N THR A 115 -2.37 13.03 31.00
CA THR A 115 -1.03 12.42 31.04
C THR A 115 -1.14 10.91 30.90
N ILE A 116 -0.29 10.34 30.03
CA ILE A 116 -0.23 8.89 29.81
C ILE A 116 0.53 8.26 30.98
N THR A 117 -0.18 7.40 31.72
CA THR A 117 0.37 6.61 32.84
C THR A 117 0.15 5.12 32.66
N HIS A 118 -0.69 4.74 31.70
CA HIS A 118 -1.02 3.36 31.38
C HIS A 118 -0.98 3.18 29.85
N ASP A 119 -0.69 1.96 29.42
CA ASP A 119 -0.63 1.59 28.03
C ASP A 119 -2.03 1.44 27.39
N GLU A 120 -2.08 1.05 26.12
CA GLU A 120 -3.32 0.87 25.37
C GLU A 120 -4.21 -0.26 25.91
N LEU A 121 -3.62 -1.21 26.65
CA LEU A 121 -4.30 -2.33 27.32
C LEU A 121 -4.68 -1.99 28.77
N GLY A 122 -4.29 -0.82 29.27
CA GLY A 122 -4.55 -0.35 30.62
C GLY A 122 -3.54 -0.82 31.68
N GLN A 123 -2.36 -1.32 31.27
CA GLN A 123 -1.27 -1.67 32.20
C GLN A 123 -0.47 -0.43 32.57
N PHE A 124 -0.06 -0.33 33.83
CA PHE A 124 0.73 0.81 34.31
C PHE A 124 2.12 0.86 33.66
N ILE A 125 2.55 2.06 33.28
CA ILE A 125 3.88 2.30 32.68
C ILE A 125 4.78 3.01 33.71
N PRO A 126 5.90 2.38 34.11
CA PRO A 126 6.92 3.01 34.96
C PRO A 126 7.42 4.34 34.41
N GLU A 127 7.89 5.24 35.28
CA GLU A 127 8.31 6.58 34.85
C GLU A 127 9.53 6.54 33.92
N GLU A 128 10.46 5.62 34.19
CA GLU A 128 11.66 5.35 33.40
C GLU A 128 11.37 4.89 31.97
N ASP A 129 10.24 4.22 31.75
CA ASP A 129 9.84 3.68 30.44
C ASP A 129 8.86 4.60 29.70
N ARG A 130 8.27 5.59 30.39
CA ARG A 130 7.21 6.43 29.85
C ARG A 130 7.62 7.17 28.58
N GLU A 131 8.84 7.70 28.53
CA GLU A 131 9.33 8.44 27.37
C GLU A 131 9.54 7.55 26.14
N SER A 132 10.09 6.35 26.33
CA SER A 132 10.28 5.39 25.22
C SER A 132 8.94 4.82 24.73
N TYR A 133 7.94 4.75 25.61
CA TYR A 133 6.58 4.38 25.28
C TYR A 133 5.85 5.46 24.48
N ILE A 134 5.90 6.73 24.88
CA ILE A 134 5.08 7.79 24.25
C ILE A 134 5.71 8.42 23.02
N ARG A 135 7.05 8.34 22.83
CA ARG A 135 7.77 8.95 21.69
C ARG A 135 7.91 7.96 20.54
N HIS A 136 7.48 8.36 19.35
CA HIS A 136 7.46 7.52 18.16
C HIS A 136 7.88 8.33 16.93
N PRO A 137 9.06 8.08 16.32
CA PRO A 137 10.10 7.22 16.85
C PRO A 137 10.67 7.81 18.16
N TYR A 138 11.15 6.93 19.05
CA TYR A 138 11.91 7.35 20.22
C TYR A 138 13.32 7.83 19.81
N LYS A 139 13.93 7.12 18.86
CA LYS A 139 15.25 7.41 18.29
C LYS A 139 15.32 6.89 16.86
N PHE A 140 16.07 7.55 16.00
CA PHE A 140 16.46 7.04 14.69
C PHE A 140 17.63 6.06 14.81
N TYR A 141 17.47 4.92 14.15
CA TYR A 141 18.49 3.89 14.02
C TYR A 141 18.83 3.68 12.54
N SER A 142 20.06 3.28 12.26
CA SER A 142 20.44 2.87 10.91
C SER A 142 20.02 1.43 10.65
N CYS A 143 19.61 1.13 9.41
CA CYS A 143 19.33 -0.23 8.98
C CYS A 143 20.59 -1.13 8.86
N THR A 144 21.79 -0.54 8.98
CA THR A 144 23.08 -1.25 9.08
C THR A 144 23.74 -0.97 10.44
N GLY A 145 22.94 -0.75 11.48
CA GLY A 145 23.39 -0.38 12.83
C GLY A 145 24.28 -1.42 13.52
N LYS A 146 24.87 -1.02 14.65
CA LYS A 146 25.73 -1.89 15.47
C LYS A 146 24.87 -2.94 16.19
N THR A 147 25.47 -4.07 16.57
CA THR A 147 24.81 -5.13 17.36
C THR A 147 24.11 -4.54 18.59
N GLY A 148 22.78 -4.73 18.69
CA GLY A 148 21.95 -4.16 19.76
C GLY A 148 21.12 -2.93 19.34
N GLU A 149 21.43 -2.29 18.21
CA GLU A 149 20.57 -1.28 17.59
C GLU A 149 19.61 -1.94 16.61
N THR A 150 18.31 -1.85 16.87
CA THR A 150 17.29 -2.43 15.99
C THR A 150 16.64 -1.33 15.18
N PHE A 151 16.96 -1.24 13.90
CA PHE A 151 16.12 -0.51 12.96
C PHE A 151 14.75 -1.19 12.91
N ASN A 152 13.74 -0.51 13.44
CA ASN A 152 12.37 -0.98 13.35
C ASN A 152 11.80 -0.62 11.98
N GLY A 153 12.20 -1.39 10.97
CA GLY A 153 11.68 -1.27 9.61
C GLY A 153 10.18 -1.54 9.50
N ASP A 154 9.55 -2.08 10.56
CA ASP A 154 8.13 -2.44 10.60
C ASP A 154 7.17 -1.24 10.79
N ARG A 155 7.69 -0.01 10.80
CA ARG A 155 6.90 1.21 11.00
C ARG A 155 6.85 2.07 9.75
N ARG A 156 5.64 2.28 9.22
CA ARG A 156 5.34 3.23 8.14
C ARG A 156 4.52 4.38 8.71
N PHE A 157 4.75 5.59 8.23
CA PHE A 157 4.13 6.82 8.68
C PHE A 157 3.11 7.28 7.65
N GLY A 158 1.83 7.07 7.93
CA GLY A 158 0.75 7.63 7.14
C GLY A 158 0.55 9.10 7.44
N LEU A 159 0.76 9.93 6.43
CA LEU A 159 0.74 11.39 6.53
C LEU A 159 -0.66 11.92 6.18
N MET A 160 -1.37 12.46 7.17
CA MET A 160 -2.71 13.05 7.00
C MET A 160 -2.64 14.56 7.26
N GLU A 161 -2.06 15.31 6.32
CA GLU A 161 -1.72 16.73 6.49
C GLU A 161 -2.91 17.61 6.90
N LYS A 162 -4.05 17.48 6.21
CA LYS A 162 -5.27 18.26 6.54
C LYS A 162 -5.79 18.01 7.96
N LYS A 163 -5.49 16.84 8.53
CA LYS A 163 -5.85 16.49 9.92
C LYS A 163 -4.71 16.73 10.89
N ARG A 164 -3.55 17.22 10.43
CA ARG A 164 -2.31 17.35 11.21
C ARG A 164 -2.02 16.06 11.97
N THR A 165 -2.15 14.94 11.28
CA THR A 165 -2.11 13.62 11.91
C THR A 165 -1.06 12.75 11.24
N VAL A 166 -0.26 12.05 12.06
CA VAL A 166 0.65 11.00 11.59
C VAL A 166 0.19 9.69 12.17
N VAL A 167 -0.13 8.72 11.31
CA VAL A 167 -0.59 7.39 11.70
C VAL A 167 0.55 6.40 11.55
N PHE A 168 0.76 5.55 12.54
CA PHE A 168 1.84 4.57 12.55
C PHE A 168 1.29 3.21 12.12
N TYR A 169 1.59 2.87 10.88
CA TYR A 169 1.18 1.64 10.22
C TYR A 169 2.24 0.56 10.36
N SER A 170 1.81 -0.69 10.48
CA SER A 170 2.64 -1.87 10.32
C SER A 170 2.05 -2.79 9.25
N THR A 171 2.85 -3.73 8.77
CA THR A 171 2.37 -4.83 7.92
C THR A 171 1.83 -6.01 8.71
N ASN A 172 1.84 -5.94 10.06
CA ASN A 172 1.40 -6.94 11.03
C ASN A 172 1.58 -8.40 10.56
N TYR A 173 2.85 -8.78 10.40
CA TYR A 173 3.23 -10.18 10.36
C TYR A 173 3.37 -10.71 11.79
N LEU A 174 2.24 -10.92 12.49
CA LEU A 174 2.23 -11.78 13.68
C LEU A 174 1.93 -13.21 13.24
N PRO A 175 2.86 -14.17 13.37
CA PRO A 175 2.78 -15.46 12.69
C PRO A 175 1.69 -16.42 13.20
N ARG A 176 0.89 -16.06 14.21
CA ARG A 176 0.00 -17.02 14.87
C ARG A 176 -1.23 -16.33 15.44
N PHE A 177 -2.37 -16.47 14.73
CA PHE A 177 -3.74 -16.61 15.24
C PHE A 177 -4.82 -15.59 14.82
N ASP A 178 -4.52 -14.41 14.27
CA ASP A 178 -5.58 -13.47 13.80
C ASP A 178 -5.55 -13.25 12.27
N TYR A 179 -5.54 -14.36 11.53
CA TYR A 179 -5.43 -14.42 10.06
C TYR A 179 -6.56 -13.73 9.27
N GLU A 180 -7.69 -13.41 9.91
CA GLU A 180 -8.87 -12.84 9.25
C GLU A 180 -8.90 -11.31 9.27
N ALA A 181 -8.11 -10.65 10.12
CA ALA A 181 -8.22 -9.21 10.33
C ALA A 181 -7.50 -8.38 9.24
N ALA A 182 -6.59 -8.96 8.47
CA ALA A 182 -5.87 -8.30 7.37
C ALA A 182 -6.33 -8.76 5.97
N TYR A 183 -7.21 -9.78 5.92
CA TYR A 183 -7.60 -10.49 4.71
C TYR A 183 -9.10 -10.34 4.46
N ASP A 184 -9.45 -9.59 3.43
CA ASP A 184 -10.83 -9.46 2.96
C ASP A 184 -11.05 -10.36 1.74
N TYR A 185 -11.64 -11.53 1.98
CA TYR A 185 -11.86 -12.56 0.96
C TYR A 185 -12.76 -12.09 -0.19
N VAL A 186 -13.53 -11.02 0.00
CA VAL A 186 -14.52 -10.53 -0.97
C VAL A 186 -13.84 -9.94 -2.22
N TYR A 187 -12.55 -9.56 -2.13
CA TYR A 187 -11.76 -9.00 -3.24
C TYR A 187 -10.35 -9.61 -3.37
N GLY A 188 -10.20 -10.92 -3.21
CA GLY A 188 -8.90 -11.60 -3.32
C GLY A 188 -7.91 -11.25 -2.19
N GLY A 189 -8.37 -10.57 -1.13
CA GLY A 189 -7.59 -10.35 0.07
C GLY A 189 -6.44 -9.35 -0.04
N GLN A 190 -6.61 -8.24 -0.77
CA GLN A 190 -5.60 -7.18 -1.00
C GLN A 190 -4.69 -6.92 0.21
N PHE A 191 -3.37 -6.75 -0.01
CA PHE A 191 -2.49 -6.43 1.12
C PHE A 191 -2.78 -5.04 1.67
N ARG A 192 -2.82 -4.96 2.99
CA ARG A 192 -3.15 -3.74 3.72
C ARG A 192 -2.13 -3.52 4.83
N TYR A 193 -1.71 -2.27 4.99
CA TYR A 193 -1.11 -1.84 6.23
C TYR A 193 -2.17 -1.69 7.31
N ILE A 194 -1.80 -1.91 8.56
CA ILE A 194 -2.69 -1.83 9.73
C ILE A 194 -2.19 -0.72 10.65
N ALA A 195 -3.06 0.23 10.97
CA ALA A 195 -2.76 1.30 11.92
C ALA A 195 -2.64 0.72 13.34
N ASN A 196 -1.59 1.12 14.07
CA ASN A 196 -1.38 0.73 15.46
C ASN A 196 -1.76 1.87 16.42
N TYR A 197 -1.22 3.05 16.16
CA TYR A 197 -1.42 4.28 16.92
C TYR A 197 -1.21 5.49 16.02
N PHE A 198 -1.50 6.69 16.51
CA PHE A 198 -1.37 7.94 15.75
C PHE A 198 -1.06 9.13 16.65
N TYR A 199 -0.45 10.15 16.06
CA TYR A 199 -0.33 11.48 16.63
C TYR A 199 -1.30 12.46 15.99
N VAL A 200 -1.88 13.34 16.80
CA VAL A 200 -2.54 14.57 16.33
C VAL A 200 -1.77 15.77 16.87
N PHE A 201 -1.31 16.61 15.95
CA PHE A 201 -0.48 17.77 16.25
C PHE A 201 -1.36 19.02 16.50
N PRO A 202 -0.91 19.93 17.38
CA PRO A 202 -1.70 21.09 17.78
C PRO A 202 -1.79 22.18 16.70
N THR A 203 -0.76 22.28 15.84
CA THR A 203 -0.66 23.28 14.77
C THR A 203 -0.09 22.68 13.49
N ASP A 204 -0.27 23.35 12.36
CA ASP A 204 0.31 22.96 11.07
C ASP A 204 1.84 23.03 11.10
N GLU A 205 2.39 23.99 11.85
CA GLU A 205 3.83 24.16 12.04
C GLU A 205 4.42 22.95 12.79
N ALA A 206 3.79 22.51 13.87
CA ALA A 206 4.25 21.36 14.64
C ALA A 206 4.20 20.07 13.82
N TYR A 207 3.12 19.88 13.05
CA TYR A 207 3.00 18.76 12.11
C TYR A 207 4.12 18.80 11.05
N ARG A 208 4.30 19.94 10.38
CA ARG A 208 5.32 20.09 9.32
C ARG A 208 6.73 19.93 9.86
N GLU A 209 7.03 20.46 11.04
CA GLU A 209 8.33 20.30 11.69
C GLU A 209 8.64 18.81 11.92
N TYR A 210 7.68 18.07 12.49
CA TYR A 210 7.84 16.65 12.74
C TYR A 210 7.98 15.82 11.45
N VAL A 211 7.15 16.06 10.44
CA VAL A 211 7.23 15.36 9.16
C VAL A 211 8.52 15.66 8.40
N ASN A 212 8.99 16.91 8.42
CA ASN A 212 10.26 17.27 7.79
C ASN A 212 11.46 16.62 8.50
N LEU A 213 11.38 16.48 9.83
CA LEU A 213 12.37 15.74 10.59
C LEU A 213 12.38 14.26 10.19
N LEU A 214 11.21 13.61 10.03
CA LEU A 214 11.15 12.25 9.50
C LEU A 214 11.80 12.17 8.11
N ARG A 215 11.36 12.99 7.14
CA ARG A 215 11.91 13.04 5.78
C ARG A 215 13.42 13.20 5.76
N SER A 216 13.96 14.09 6.58
CA SER A 216 15.41 14.38 6.62
C SER A 216 16.29 13.17 6.96
N MET A 217 15.72 12.10 7.52
CA MET A 217 16.45 10.90 7.88
C MET A 217 16.39 9.80 6.81
N TYR A 218 15.36 9.79 5.97
CA TYR A 218 15.19 8.80 4.90
C TYR A 218 15.82 9.30 3.61
N TYR A 219 16.50 8.42 2.87
CA TYR A 219 16.92 8.73 1.50
C TYR A 219 15.70 8.84 0.58
N ASP A 220 15.72 9.79 -0.36
CA ASP A 220 14.62 10.10 -1.29
C ASP A 220 14.03 8.86 -1.98
N ASP A 221 14.90 7.94 -2.44
CA ASP A 221 14.50 6.70 -3.10
C ASP A 221 13.68 5.75 -2.19
N PHE A 222 13.77 5.92 -0.87
CA PHE A 222 13.08 5.11 0.13
C PHE A 222 11.88 5.82 0.76
N GLU A 223 11.74 7.13 0.62
CA GLU A 223 10.63 7.89 1.22
C GLU A 223 9.25 7.29 0.92
N PRO A 224 8.90 6.91 -0.33
CA PRO A 224 7.56 6.39 -0.64
C PRO A 224 7.18 5.08 0.08
N TYR A 225 8.17 4.33 0.56
CA TYR A 225 7.96 3.06 1.27
C TYR A 225 7.69 3.26 2.77
N TYR A 226 8.17 4.37 3.34
CA TYR A 226 8.09 4.65 4.78
C TYR A 226 7.14 5.82 5.09
N LEU A 227 7.03 6.79 4.21
CA LEU A 227 6.20 7.99 4.35
C LEU A 227 5.02 7.90 3.39
N LEU A 228 3.92 7.35 3.88
CA LEU A 228 2.77 6.96 3.07
C LEU A 228 1.78 8.11 2.93
N ASN A 229 1.32 8.35 1.71
CA ASN A 229 0.12 9.13 1.47
C ASN A 229 -1.10 8.25 1.75
N THR A 230 -1.87 8.55 2.80
CA THR A 230 -3.03 7.73 3.19
C THR A 230 -4.21 7.85 2.24
N ASP A 231 -4.25 8.92 1.44
CA ASP A 231 -5.32 9.17 0.47
C ASP A 231 -5.01 8.53 -0.89
N GLU A 232 -3.75 8.12 -1.11
CA GLU A 232 -3.33 7.49 -2.36
C GLU A 232 -3.69 6.01 -2.39
N VAL A 233 -4.34 5.59 -3.47
CA VAL A 233 -4.71 4.20 -3.70
C VAL A 233 -4.36 3.84 -5.14
N PHE A 234 -3.32 3.04 -5.33
CA PHE A 234 -2.99 2.58 -6.68
C PHE A 234 -3.96 1.48 -7.13
N PRO A 235 -4.35 1.48 -8.41
CA PRO A 235 -5.10 0.37 -9.00
C PRO A 235 -4.40 -0.97 -8.77
N LEU A 236 -5.16 -2.00 -8.45
CA LEU A 236 -4.67 -3.33 -8.13
C LEU A 236 -4.84 -4.27 -9.32
N ILE A 237 -3.80 -5.03 -9.62
CA ILE A 237 -3.76 -6.13 -10.57
C ILE A 237 -3.57 -7.42 -9.78
N LEU A 238 -4.56 -8.31 -9.84
CA LEU A 238 -4.52 -9.62 -9.20
C LEU A 238 -4.26 -10.69 -10.24
N VAL A 239 -3.35 -11.61 -9.94
CA VAL A 239 -3.07 -12.75 -10.83
C VAL A 239 -3.32 -14.06 -10.12
N GLY A 240 -4.08 -14.93 -10.76
CA GLY A 240 -4.46 -16.23 -10.21
C GLY A 240 -4.34 -17.36 -11.20
N ARG A 241 -4.43 -18.57 -10.67
CA ARG A 241 -4.43 -19.84 -11.40
C ARG A 241 -5.77 -20.53 -11.25
N LYS A 242 -6.06 -21.51 -12.09
CA LYS A 242 -7.29 -22.30 -12.02
C LYS A 242 -7.50 -23.01 -10.67
N GLU A 243 -6.42 -23.35 -9.96
CA GLU A 243 -6.46 -24.02 -8.65
C GLU A 243 -6.89 -23.09 -7.51
N ASP A 244 -6.88 -21.78 -7.75
CA ASP A 244 -7.31 -20.78 -6.79
C ASP A 244 -8.84 -20.75 -6.68
N LYS A 245 -9.39 -19.99 -5.71
CA LYS A 245 -10.84 -19.74 -5.60
C LYS A 245 -11.36 -18.89 -6.76
N LEU A 246 -11.51 -19.52 -7.93
CA LEU A 246 -11.82 -18.89 -9.20
C LEU A 246 -12.99 -17.88 -9.11
N PRO A 247 -12.84 -16.65 -9.63
CA PRO A 247 -13.95 -15.72 -9.73
C PRO A 247 -15.11 -16.32 -10.55
N PRO A 248 -16.36 -16.24 -10.08
CA PRO A 248 -17.49 -16.96 -10.69
C PRO A 248 -17.83 -16.50 -12.11
N PHE A 249 -17.41 -15.28 -12.50
CA PHE A 249 -17.62 -14.73 -13.83
C PHE A 249 -16.60 -15.20 -14.88
N ILE A 250 -15.51 -15.86 -14.47
CA ILE A 250 -14.52 -16.42 -15.40
C ILE A 250 -14.93 -17.86 -15.71
N PRO A 251 -15.27 -18.19 -16.97
CA PRO A 251 -15.68 -19.54 -17.31
C PRO A 251 -14.48 -20.50 -17.20
N LYS A 252 -14.70 -21.69 -16.65
CA LYS A 252 -13.67 -22.73 -16.52
C LYS A 252 -13.22 -23.29 -17.86
N THR A 253 -14.10 -23.27 -18.85
CA THR A 253 -13.84 -23.73 -20.21
C THR A 253 -14.46 -22.79 -21.23
N ILE A 254 -13.92 -22.77 -22.44
CA ILE A 254 -14.49 -22.01 -23.57
C ILE A 254 -14.63 -22.91 -24.79
N ASN A 255 -15.66 -22.66 -25.60
CA ASN A 255 -15.83 -23.34 -26.89
C ASN A 255 -15.29 -22.41 -27.99
N VAL A 256 -14.06 -22.67 -28.45
CA VAL A 256 -13.44 -21.95 -29.56
C VAL A 256 -13.19 -22.93 -30.69
N VAL A 257 -13.74 -22.64 -31.87
CA VAL A 257 -13.48 -23.42 -33.08
C VAL A 257 -12.02 -23.20 -33.48
N ASP A 258 -11.21 -24.26 -33.43
CA ASP A 258 -9.81 -24.19 -33.88
C ASP A 258 -9.81 -24.00 -35.40
N ASN A 259 -9.72 -22.75 -35.86
CA ASN A 259 -9.76 -22.42 -37.29
C ASN A 259 -8.48 -22.77 -38.05
N ASN A 260 -7.42 -23.25 -37.38
CA ASN A 260 -6.15 -23.60 -38.02
C ASN A 260 -5.48 -24.82 -37.35
N LYS A 261 -4.85 -25.66 -38.17
CA LYS A 261 -4.05 -26.81 -37.74
C LYS A 261 -2.95 -26.33 -36.78
N LYS A 262 -2.98 -26.82 -35.53
CA LYS A 262 -1.98 -26.59 -34.47
C LYS A 262 -0.66 -27.33 -34.71
N ASP A 263 -0.15 -27.31 -35.92
CA ASP A 263 1.12 -27.96 -36.22
C ASP A 263 2.19 -26.92 -36.53
N PHE A 264 3.29 -27.03 -35.78
CA PHE A 264 4.56 -26.28 -35.80
C PHE A 264 4.69 -25.08 -34.86
N ALA A 265 5.76 -25.13 -34.05
CA ALA A 265 6.29 -24.00 -33.28
C ALA A 265 6.45 -22.77 -34.19
N LYS A 266 5.99 -21.62 -33.70
CA LYS A 266 6.11 -20.34 -34.41
C LYS A 266 7.27 -19.56 -33.80
N PRO A 267 8.19 -19.01 -34.62
CA PRO A 267 9.23 -18.13 -34.09
C PRO A 267 8.60 -16.89 -33.45
N PHE A 268 9.29 -16.27 -32.49
CA PHE A 268 8.76 -15.08 -31.80
C PHE A 268 8.39 -13.94 -32.76
N SER A 269 9.07 -13.84 -33.90
CA SER A 269 8.76 -12.86 -34.95
C SER A 269 7.35 -12.98 -35.54
N PHE A 270 6.70 -14.14 -35.42
CA PHE A 270 5.28 -14.31 -35.72
C PHE A 270 4.42 -13.46 -34.78
N PHE A 271 4.72 -13.46 -33.48
CA PHE A 271 3.98 -12.72 -32.46
C PHE A 271 4.36 -11.23 -32.45
N ASN A 272 5.65 -10.92 -32.60
CA ASN A 272 6.15 -9.55 -32.66
C ASN A 272 7.28 -9.41 -33.69
N SER A 273 6.98 -8.79 -34.83
CA SER A 273 7.97 -8.57 -35.89
C SER A 273 8.85 -7.33 -35.66
N SER A 274 8.52 -6.49 -34.67
CA SER A 274 9.12 -5.17 -34.46
C SER A 274 10.13 -5.11 -33.31
N LYS A 275 9.94 -5.95 -32.30
CA LYS A 275 10.76 -5.97 -31.08
C LYS A 275 11.19 -7.39 -30.75
N THR A 276 12.41 -7.56 -30.29
CA THR A 276 12.91 -8.84 -29.77
C THR A 276 12.38 -9.10 -28.36
N ILE A 277 12.47 -10.36 -27.91
CA ILE A 277 12.20 -10.76 -26.53
C ILE A 277 13.02 -9.92 -25.54
N GLU A 278 14.31 -9.72 -25.82
CA GLU A 278 15.20 -8.91 -25.00
C GLU A 278 14.71 -7.46 -24.89
N GLN A 279 14.34 -6.82 -26.01
CA GLN A 279 13.84 -5.44 -26.00
C GLN A 279 12.54 -5.30 -25.20
N LEU A 280 11.60 -6.24 -25.34
CA LEU A 280 10.36 -6.24 -24.57
C LEU A 280 10.62 -6.51 -23.09
N ASN A 281 11.48 -7.45 -22.75
CA ASN A 281 11.88 -7.70 -21.37
C ASN A 281 12.62 -6.51 -20.79
N THR A 282 13.49 -5.81 -21.50
CA THR A 282 14.11 -4.57 -21.02
C THR A 282 13.06 -3.47 -20.82
N GLN A 283 12.08 -3.37 -21.72
CA GLN A 283 10.98 -2.42 -21.60
C GLN A 283 10.16 -2.70 -20.33
N TYR A 284 9.81 -3.97 -20.05
CA TYR A 284 8.88 -4.36 -18.99
C TYR A 284 9.52 -4.85 -17.67
N SER A 285 10.82 -5.13 -17.65
CA SER A 285 11.59 -5.46 -16.42
C SER A 285 11.86 -4.24 -15.55
N ASN A 286 11.65 -3.03 -16.07
CA ASN A 286 11.82 -1.82 -15.30
C ASN A 286 10.68 -1.67 -14.29
N TYR A 287 10.96 -2.00 -13.02
CA TYR A 287 10.06 -1.77 -11.90
C TYR A 287 9.49 -0.34 -11.88
N LYS A 288 10.22 0.68 -12.40
CA LYS A 288 9.75 2.07 -12.48
C LYS A 288 8.53 2.28 -13.38
N LEU A 289 8.23 1.36 -14.31
CA LEU A 289 6.99 1.47 -15.09
C LEU A 289 5.73 1.25 -14.24
N PHE A 290 5.83 0.43 -13.19
CA PHE A 290 4.69 -0.03 -12.39
C PHE A 290 4.74 0.49 -10.95
N LEU A 291 5.94 0.67 -10.39
CA LEU A 291 6.16 1.25 -9.08
C LEU A 291 5.57 2.67 -9.04
N GLY A 292 4.72 2.94 -8.06
CA GLY A 292 4.03 4.23 -7.97
C GLY A 292 2.84 4.39 -8.91
N LYS A 293 2.43 3.33 -9.63
CA LYS A 293 1.28 3.37 -10.57
C LYS A 293 0.29 2.25 -10.36
N PHE A 294 0.75 1.05 -10.07
CA PHE A 294 -0.10 -0.13 -9.89
C PHE A 294 0.39 -0.97 -8.71
N ARG A 295 -0.54 -1.61 -8.01
CA ARG A 295 -0.25 -2.72 -7.09
C ARG A 295 -0.39 -4.02 -7.85
N TYR A 296 0.48 -4.99 -7.60
CA TYR A 296 0.40 -6.30 -8.22
C TYR A 296 0.56 -7.40 -7.18
N GLU A 297 -0.44 -8.27 -7.09
CA GLU A 297 -0.52 -9.29 -6.05
C GLU A 297 -1.06 -10.61 -6.62
N PHE A 298 -0.78 -11.72 -5.95
CA PHE A 298 -1.47 -12.98 -6.24
C PHE A 298 -2.90 -12.93 -5.72
N TYR A 299 -3.82 -13.50 -6.50
CA TYR A 299 -5.25 -13.56 -6.19
C TYR A 299 -5.55 -14.46 -4.98
N TYR A 300 -4.87 -15.61 -4.84
CA TYR A 300 -5.05 -16.50 -3.70
C TYR A 300 -3.78 -16.60 -2.87
N LYS A 301 -3.85 -16.12 -1.63
CA LYS A 301 -2.67 -15.83 -0.81
C LYS A 301 -2.26 -16.96 0.13
N GLN A 302 -3.16 -17.91 0.41
CA GLN A 302 -2.91 -19.00 1.38
C GLN A 302 -1.88 -20.04 0.89
N LEU A 303 -1.60 -20.11 -0.41
CA LEU A 303 -0.67 -21.11 -0.98
C LEU A 303 0.79 -20.64 -1.05
N TYR A 304 1.06 -19.36 -0.77
CA TYR A 304 2.34 -18.73 -1.12
C TYR A 304 3.15 -18.27 0.10
N PHE A 305 3.10 -19.06 1.19
CA PHE A 305 3.93 -18.84 2.37
C PHE A 305 5.41 -19.08 2.03
N GLY A 306 6.19 -18.00 1.97
CA GLY A 306 7.63 -18.03 1.68
C GLY A 306 8.01 -16.94 0.68
N ALA A 307 8.49 -17.36 -0.50
CA ALA A 307 9.21 -16.52 -1.47
C ALA A 307 8.37 -15.88 -2.59
N GLY A 308 7.04 -15.74 -2.43
CA GLY A 308 6.17 -15.40 -3.57
C GLY A 308 4.95 -14.54 -3.24
N MET A 309 5.06 -13.58 -2.32
CA MET A 309 3.88 -12.84 -1.88
C MET A 309 3.52 -11.61 -2.74
N SER A 310 4.39 -11.17 -3.65
CA SER A 310 4.11 -10.05 -4.56
C SER A 310 4.81 -10.24 -5.89
N VAL A 311 4.15 -9.81 -6.96
CA VAL A 311 4.68 -9.89 -8.31
C VAL A 311 5.36 -8.57 -8.64
N LYS A 312 6.65 -8.63 -9.00
CA LYS A 312 7.44 -7.43 -9.29
C LYS A 312 7.34 -7.00 -10.76
N GLU A 313 7.28 -7.99 -11.63
CA GLU A 313 7.18 -7.81 -13.07
C GLU A 313 5.81 -8.32 -13.53
N PRO A 314 4.97 -7.45 -14.10
CA PRO A 314 3.65 -7.87 -14.52
C PRO A 314 3.71 -8.81 -15.72
N PHE A 315 4.73 -8.65 -16.58
CA PHE A 315 4.95 -9.45 -17.77
C PHE A 315 6.45 -9.62 -18.03
N TYR A 316 6.85 -10.84 -18.36
CA TYR A 316 8.13 -11.13 -18.99
C TYR A 316 7.98 -12.25 -20.01
N ILE A 317 8.94 -12.39 -20.91
CA ILE A 317 8.89 -13.31 -22.03
C ILE A 317 10.12 -14.23 -21.95
N ARG A 318 9.91 -15.53 -22.09
CA ARG A 318 10.94 -16.59 -22.08
C ARG A 318 10.72 -17.47 -23.29
N THR A 319 11.82 -18.02 -23.78
CA THR A 319 11.79 -19.18 -24.65
C THR A 319 12.16 -20.39 -23.82
N GLU A 320 11.31 -21.41 -23.85
CA GLU A 320 11.62 -22.73 -23.32
C GLU A 320 12.27 -23.54 -24.45
N ASP A 321 13.60 -23.64 -24.39
CA ASP A 321 14.40 -24.46 -25.29
C ASP A 321 14.40 -25.90 -24.76
N ASN A 322 13.66 -26.77 -25.43
CA ASN A 322 13.55 -28.19 -25.10
C ASN A 322 14.66 -29.04 -25.76
N GLY A 323 15.72 -28.42 -26.30
CA GLY A 323 16.77 -29.11 -27.05
C GLY A 323 16.26 -29.69 -28.38
N THR A 324 15.15 -29.18 -28.90
CA THR A 324 14.53 -29.55 -30.19
C THR A 324 14.25 -28.30 -31.00
N SER A 325 14.02 -28.41 -32.31
CA SER A 325 13.75 -27.27 -33.21
C SER A 325 12.42 -26.54 -32.95
N ASN A 326 11.71 -26.89 -31.88
CA ASN A 326 10.38 -26.39 -31.55
C ASN A 326 10.44 -25.58 -30.25
N ASP A 327 11.06 -24.41 -30.31
CA ASP A 327 11.07 -23.44 -29.22
C ASP A 327 9.64 -23.00 -28.88
N PHE A 328 9.28 -23.07 -27.60
CA PHE A 328 8.01 -22.55 -27.12
C PHE A 328 8.21 -21.19 -26.45
N HIS A 329 7.46 -20.19 -26.92
CA HIS A 329 7.46 -18.86 -26.33
C HIS A 329 6.33 -18.73 -25.32
N PHE A 330 6.66 -18.22 -24.15
CA PHE A 330 5.67 -17.89 -23.15
C PHE A 330 5.57 -16.41 -22.88
N VAL A 331 4.53 -16.07 -22.14
CA VAL A 331 4.50 -14.87 -21.30
C VAL A 331 4.31 -15.30 -19.86
N GLY A 332 5.24 -14.90 -19.00
CA GLY A 332 5.20 -15.10 -17.56
C GLY A 332 4.56 -13.89 -16.89
N LEU A 333 3.62 -14.18 -15.99
CA LEU A 333 3.01 -13.24 -15.05
C LEU A 333 3.50 -13.65 -13.66
N GLY A 334 3.94 -12.73 -12.82
CA GLY A 334 4.30 -13.12 -11.44
C GLY A 334 5.73 -12.85 -11.01
N GLY A 335 6.60 -12.40 -11.92
CA GLY A 335 8.03 -12.26 -11.69
C GLY A 335 8.84 -13.50 -12.11
N LYS A 336 10.14 -13.29 -12.34
CA LYS A 336 11.08 -14.25 -12.93
C LYS A 336 11.53 -15.43 -12.03
N GLU A 337 11.18 -15.45 -10.74
CA GLU A 337 11.58 -16.54 -9.83
C GLU A 337 10.69 -17.79 -9.94
N ARG A 338 11.33 -18.91 -10.31
CA ARG A 338 10.76 -20.14 -10.90
C ARG A 338 9.66 -20.88 -10.13
N TYR A 339 9.42 -20.59 -8.85
CA TYR A 339 8.52 -21.41 -8.02
C TYR A 339 7.04 -20.96 -8.08
N TYR A 340 6.78 -19.72 -8.49
CA TYR A 340 5.44 -19.12 -8.40
C TYR A 340 5.00 -18.40 -9.68
N GLU A 341 5.76 -18.57 -10.76
CA GLU A 341 5.44 -18.06 -12.07
C GLU A 341 4.08 -18.59 -12.57
N ILE A 342 3.27 -17.67 -13.10
CA ILE A 342 2.06 -17.99 -13.84
C ILE A 342 2.34 -17.73 -15.33
N GLY A 343 2.81 -18.77 -16.02
CA GLY A 343 3.15 -18.72 -17.44
C GLY A 343 1.98 -19.12 -18.34
N PHE A 344 1.88 -18.50 -19.51
CA PHE A 344 1.03 -18.98 -20.60
C PHE A 344 1.81 -19.04 -21.93
N TYR A 345 1.74 -20.19 -22.59
CA TYR A 345 2.27 -20.44 -23.92
C TYR A 345 1.52 -19.65 -24.99
N LEU A 346 2.22 -18.81 -25.75
CA LEU A 346 1.60 -17.95 -26.77
C LEU A 346 0.93 -18.75 -27.89
N ILE A 347 1.45 -19.94 -28.21
CA ILE A 347 0.94 -20.77 -29.32
C ILE A 347 -0.23 -21.68 -28.92
N GLU A 348 -0.31 -22.08 -27.66
CA GLU A 348 -1.31 -23.05 -27.17
C GLU A 348 -2.45 -22.41 -26.39
N ASN A 349 -2.27 -21.15 -25.95
CA ASN A 349 -3.29 -20.47 -25.18
C ASN A 349 -4.24 -19.63 -26.04
N ALA A 350 -5.52 -19.69 -25.70
CA ALA A 350 -6.51 -18.71 -26.12
C ALA A 350 -6.68 -17.65 -25.02
N ILE A 351 -6.63 -16.37 -25.40
CA ILE A 351 -6.79 -15.25 -24.47
C ILE A 351 -8.20 -14.69 -24.64
N LYS A 352 -9.01 -14.76 -23.59
CA LYS A 352 -10.31 -14.10 -23.54
C LYS A 352 -10.21 -12.81 -22.75
N LEU A 353 -10.58 -11.70 -23.39
CA LEU A 353 -10.78 -10.42 -22.73
C LEU A 353 -12.20 -10.38 -22.16
N ILE A 354 -12.36 -9.89 -20.91
CA ILE A 354 -13.64 -9.82 -20.20
C ILE A 354 -13.77 -8.38 -19.64
N PRO A 355 -13.95 -7.37 -20.52
CA PRO A 355 -13.89 -5.96 -20.16
C PRO A 355 -14.92 -5.54 -19.11
N GLU A 356 -16.11 -6.13 -19.12
CA GLU A 356 -17.19 -5.88 -18.16
C GLU A 356 -16.81 -6.23 -16.71
N HIS A 357 -15.79 -7.06 -16.53
CA HIS A 357 -15.26 -7.48 -15.24
C HIS A 357 -13.80 -7.07 -15.03
N ASN A 358 -13.24 -6.21 -15.89
CA ASN A 358 -11.82 -5.82 -15.87
C ASN A 358 -10.88 -7.05 -15.77
N ALA A 359 -11.21 -8.13 -16.48
CA ALA A 359 -10.54 -9.41 -16.34
C ALA A 359 -10.00 -9.96 -17.67
N ILE A 360 -8.94 -10.75 -17.58
CA ILE A 360 -8.30 -11.42 -18.70
C ILE A 360 -8.12 -12.89 -18.31
N ALA A 361 -8.58 -13.81 -19.14
CA ALA A 361 -8.51 -15.24 -18.87
C ALA A 361 -7.67 -15.95 -19.94
N PHE A 362 -6.79 -16.85 -19.49
CA PHE A 362 -5.86 -17.59 -20.33
C PHE A 362 -6.25 -19.07 -20.30
N TYR A 363 -6.57 -19.61 -21.47
CA TYR A 363 -7.06 -20.99 -21.63
C TYR A 363 -6.03 -21.84 -22.34
N TYR A 364 -5.56 -22.88 -21.66
CA TYR A 364 -4.63 -23.86 -22.20
C TYR A 364 -5.37 -25.07 -22.78
N GLN A 365 -4.65 -26.07 -23.29
CA GLN A 365 -5.13 -27.36 -23.84
C GLN A 365 -6.57 -27.77 -23.47
N ASP A 366 -7.32 -28.22 -24.49
CA ASP A 366 -8.76 -28.49 -24.41
C ASP A 366 -9.62 -27.30 -23.94
N LYS A 367 -9.08 -26.08 -24.12
CA LYS A 367 -9.74 -24.81 -23.78
C LYS A 367 -10.14 -24.73 -22.30
N ASN A 368 -9.33 -25.32 -21.44
CA ASN A 368 -9.47 -25.21 -19.99
C ASN A 368 -8.74 -23.98 -19.47
N LEU A 369 -9.36 -23.29 -18.52
CA LEU A 369 -8.72 -22.17 -17.84
C LEU A 369 -7.42 -22.64 -17.20
N SER A 370 -6.35 -21.90 -17.45
CA SER A 370 -5.04 -22.09 -16.84
C SER A 370 -4.78 -21.02 -15.78
N SER A 371 -4.95 -19.76 -16.18
CA SER A 371 -4.67 -18.59 -15.34
C SER A 371 -5.56 -17.41 -15.71
N PHE A 372 -5.54 -16.38 -14.86
CA PHE A 372 -6.31 -15.18 -15.07
C PHE A 372 -5.68 -13.96 -14.41
N ILE A 373 -6.06 -12.78 -14.91
CA ILE A 373 -5.81 -11.47 -14.33
C ILE A 373 -7.18 -10.85 -13.98
N VAL A 374 -7.30 -10.24 -12.80
CA VAL A 374 -8.44 -9.40 -12.40
C VAL A 374 -7.90 -8.05 -11.96
N CYS A 375 -8.39 -6.97 -12.56
CA CYS A 375 -7.99 -5.61 -12.24
C CYS A 375 -9.07 -4.90 -11.41
N SER A 376 -8.67 -4.01 -10.49
CA SER A 376 -9.61 -3.24 -9.68
C SER A 376 -10.41 -2.20 -10.48
N ASP A 377 -9.86 -1.74 -11.60
CA ASP A 377 -10.49 -0.75 -12.47
C ASP A 377 -10.07 -0.90 -13.95
N ALA A 378 -10.71 -0.10 -14.79
CA ALA A 378 -10.48 -0.06 -16.22
C ALA A 378 -9.07 0.46 -16.60
N THR A 379 -8.44 1.30 -15.77
CA THR A 379 -7.09 1.83 -16.04
C THR A 379 -6.07 0.70 -15.99
N ALA A 380 -6.09 -0.09 -14.91
CA ALA A 380 -5.24 -1.27 -14.76
C ALA A 380 -5.53 -2.33 -15.83
N TYR A 381 -6.82 -2.59 -16.11
CA TYR A 381 -7.22 -3.51 -17.17
C TYR A 381 -6.68 -3.10 -18.54
N ASN A 382 -6.91 -1.84 -18.95
CA ASN A 382 -6.47 -1.32 -20.24
C ASN A 382 -4.95 -1.38 -20.38
N GLU A 383 -4.20 -1.13 -19.31
CA GLU A 383 -2.75 -1.24 -19.31
C GLU A 383 -2.28 -2.68 -19.52
N CYS A 384 -2.89 -3.66 -18.83
CA CYS A 384 -2.61 -5.08 -19.07
C CYS A 384 -2.92 -5.49 -20.53
N VAL A 385 -4.06 -5.06 -21.08
CA VAL A 385 -4.43 -5.34 -22.48
C VAL A 385 -3.45 -4.68 -23.45
N ARG A 386 -3.04 -3.44 -23.19
CA ARG A 386 -2.06 -2.71 -24.00
C ARG A 386 -0.72 -3.44 -24.04
N ILE A 387 -0.24 -3.93 -22.89
CA ILE A 387 1.01 -4.70 -22.82
C ILE A 387 0.89 -6.01 -23.59
N LEU A 388 -0.19 -6.77 -23.41
CA LEU A 388 -0.42 -8.01 -24.17
C LEU A 388 -0.45 -7.77 -25.68
N LYS A 389 -1.08 -6.68 -26.14
CA LYS A 389 -1.11 -6.29 -27.55
C LYS A 389 0.21 -5.74 -28.07
N ASP A 390 1.06 -5.18 -27.22
CA ASP A 390 2.44 -4.81 -27.60
C ASP A 390 3.33 -6.06 -27.70
N ILE A 391 3.13 -7.06 -26.84
CA ILE A 391 3.84 -8.35 -26.91
C ILE A 391 3.40 -9.14 -28.15
N ILE A 392 2.09 -9.20 -28.42
CA ILE A 392 1.48 -9.87 -29.59
C ILE A 392 1.06 -8.79 -30.58
N SER A 393 2.02 -8.10 -31.18
CA SER A 393 1.76 -6.91 -32.02
C SER A 393 1.34 -7.25 -33.45
N ASN A 394 1.68 -8.44 -33.94
CA ASN A 394 1.27 -8.88 -35.27
C ASN A 394 -0.23 -9.18 -35.30
N LYS A 395 -0.95 -8.58 -36.26
CA LYS A 395 -2.40 -8.77 -36.44
C LYS A 395 -2.80 -10.23 -36.63
N GLU A 396 -2.04 -10.99 -37.44
CA GLU A 396 -2.33 -12.41 -37.66
C GLU A 396 -2.19 -13.22 -36.37
N ALA A 397 -1.18 -12.91 -35.56
CA ALA A 397 -1.02 -13.52 -34.24
C ALA A 397 -2.11 -13.08 -33.25
N GLN A 398 -2.58 -11.82 -33.31
CA GLN A 398 -3.70 -11.39 -32.48
C GLN A 398 -4.99 -12.13 -32.84
N ASP A 399 -5.31 -12.26 -34.13
CA ASP A 399 -6.46 -13.03 -34.60
C ASP A 399 -6.35 -14.53 -34.26
N TYR A 400 -5.12 -15.04 -34.09
CA TYR A 400 -4.85 -16.41 -33.66
C TYR A 400 -5.03 -16.61 -32.15
N VAL A 401 -4.54 -15.69 -31.31
CA VAL A 401 -4.48 -15.85 -29.84
C VAL A 401 -5.73 -15.33 -29.14
N PHE A 402 -6.27 -14.18 -29.55
CA PHE A 402 -7.40 -13.54 -28.86
C PHE A 402 -8.75 -14.12 -29.32
N VAL A 403 -9.56 -14.51 -28.35
CA VAL A 403 -10.93 -14.97 -28.57
C VAL A 403 -11.81 -13.75 -28.82
N LYS A 404 -12.53 -13.74 -29.94
CA LYS A 404 -13.54 -12.73 -30.25
C LYS A 404 -14.83 -13.09 -29.49
N ASP A 405 -15.51 -12.06 -29.01
CA ASP A 405 -16.82 -12.21 -28.35
C ASP A 405 -17.92 -12.69 -29.30
#